data_AF-A0A7J4IG42-F1
#
_entry.id   AF-A0A7J4IG42-F1
#
_cell.length_a   1.000
_cell.length_b   1.000
_cell.length_c   1.000
_cell.angle_alpha   90.00
_cell.angle_beta   90.00
_cell.angle_gamma   90.00
#
_symmetry.space_group_name_H-M   'P 1'
#
loop_
_entity.id
_entity.type
_entity.pdbx_description
1 polymer ?
#
loop_
_entity_poly.entity_id
_entity_poly.type
_entity_poly.pdbx_seq_one_letter_code
_entity_poly.pdbx_strand_id
1 'polypeptide(L)'
;MADGTVFVGGFDGKRGALYAIGNQAGPAPVQPIPGGSGAPQDLDYDGIYEDVNGNDRLDFADVVLYFNSMTWIAANEPVAAFDINGNGRIDFVDVIWLFNGL
;
A
#
# COMPACT_ATOMS: atom_id res chain seq x y z
N MET A 1 -8.63 -14.83 33.15
CA MET A 1 -7.30 -15.14 32.57
C MET A 1 -7.10 -14.11 31.47
N ALA A 2 -6.08 -13.24 31.56
CA ALA A 2 -5.78 -12.27 30.50
C ALA A 2 -5.33 -13.01 29.24
N ASP A 3 -5.73 -12.58 28.04
CA ASP A 3 -5.58 -13.36 26.80
C ASP A 3 -4.12 -13.52 26.28
N GLY A 4 -3.14 -12.97 27.00
CA GLY A 4 -1.73 -13.28 26.76
C GLY A 4 -1.18 -12.79 25.42
N THR A 5 -1.84 -11.84 24.74
CA THR A 5 -1.26 -11.24 23.54
C THR A 5 0.03 -10.49 23.88
N VAL A 6 1.15 -10.99 23.37
CA VAL A 6 2.49 -10.38 23.53
C VAL A 6 2.77 -9.50 22.33
N PHE A 7 3.29 -8.30 22.57
CA PHE A 7 3.67 -7.34 21.53
C PHE A 7 5.18 -7.10 21.52
N VAL A 8 5.79 -6.98 20.34
CA VAL A 8 7.16 -6.50 20.14
C VAL A 8 7.08 -5.07 19.60
N GLY A 9 7.76 -4.14 20.26
CA GLY A 9 7.85 -2.75 19.81
C GLY A 9 8.93 -2.59 18.74
N GLY A 10 8.55 -2.11 17.55
CA GLY A 10 9.47 -1.64 16.51
C GLY A 10 9.47 -0.11 16.46
N PHE A 11 10.64 0.52 16.39
CA PHE A 11 10.79 1.96 16.21
C PHE A 11 11.40 2.23 14.84
N ASP A 12 10.62 2.76 13.90
CA ASP A 12 11.15 3.34 12.67
C ASP A 12 11.11 4.86 12.75
N GLY A 13 12.13 5.42 13.39
CA GLY A 13 12.54 6.83 13.34
C GLY A 13 11.57 7.93 13.81
N LYS A 14 10.24 7.72 13.79
CA LYS A 14 9.23 8.76 14.02
C LYS A 14 8.05 8.30 14.89
N ARG A 15 7.68 7.01 14.93
CA ARG A 15 6.68 6.45 15.87
C ARG A 15 6.97 4.99 16.23
N GLY A 16 6.60 4.59 17.46
CA GLY A 16 6.70 3.20 17.90
C GLY A 16 5.44 2.42 17.53
N ALA A 17 5.59 1.28 16.88
CA ALA A 17 4.49 0.36 16.56
C ALA A 17 4.60 -0.91 17.43
N LEU A 18 3.48 -1.36 18.00
CA LEU A 18 3.37 -2.61 18.75
C LEU A 18 2.88 -3.72 17.81
N TYR A 19 3.73 -4.71 17.52
CA TYR A 19 3.38 -5.87 16.68
C TYR A 19 3.08 -7.08 17.55
N ALA A 20 1.90 -7.71 17.40
CA ALA A 20 1.58 -8.95 18.12
C ALA A 20 2.44 -10.12 17.61
N ILE A 21 3.02 -10.94 18.50
CA ILE A 21 3.73 -12.17 18.11
C ILE A 21 2.75 -13.30 17.81
N GLY A 22 2.03 -13.15 16.71
CA GLY A 22 1.44 -14.24 15.95
C GLY A 22 2.11 -14.29 14.58
N ASN A 23 2.01 -15.40 13.87
CA ASN A 23 2.55 -15.58 12.52
C ASN A 23 1.76 -14.75 11.48
N GLN A 24 1.64 -13.44 11.71
CA GLN A 24 1.20 -12.45 10.74
C GLN A 24 2.43 -12.18 9.90
N ALA A 25 2.57 -12.85 8.75
CA ALA A 25 3.38 -12.29 7.70
C ALA A 25 2.86 -10.86 7.51
N GLY A 26 3.67 -9.85 7.84
CA GLY A 26 3.32 -8.47 7.50
C GLY A 26 2.96 -8.42 6.01
N PRO A 27 2.20 -7.39 5.57
CA PRO A 27 1.91 -7.23 4.15
C PRO A 27 3.20 -7.46 3.36
N ALA A 28 3.13 -8.32 2.35
CA ALA A 28 4.30 -8.64 1.54
C ALA A 28 4.92 -7.31 1.09
N PRO A 29 6.24 -7.14 1.19
CA PRO A 29 6.87 -5.86 0.89
C PRO A 29 6.51 -5.44 -0.52
N VAL A 30 5.90 -4.26 -0.66
CA VAL A 30 5.63 -3.64 -1.96
C VAL A 30 6.94 -3.25 -2.62
N GLN A 31 7.00 -3.34 -3.95
CA GLN A 31 8.21 -3.00 -4.70
C GLN A 31 8.04 -1.64 -5.40
N PRO A 32 9.13 -0.90 -5.67
CA PRO A 32 9.05 0.31 -6.47
C PRO A 32 8.47 -0.01 -7.85
N ILE A 33 7.38 0.67 -8.22
CA ILE A 33 6.77 0.55 -9.54
C ILE A 33 7.71 1.20 -10.58
N PRO A 34 8.01 0.56 -11.72
CA PRO A 34 8.86 1.12 -12.75
C PRO A 34 8.37 2.52 -13.18
N GLY A 35 9.23 3.52 -13.03
CA GLY A 35 8.90 4.93 -13.29
C GLY A 35 8.55 5.75 -12.06
N GLY A 36 8.41 5.12 -10.89
CA GLY A 36 8.28 5.80 -9.60
C GLY A 36 9.62 6.36 -9.07
N SER A 37 9.51 7.24 -8.09
CA SER A 37 10.64 7.85 -7.36
C SER A 37 11.01 7.05 -6.11
N GLY A 38 10.11 6.20 -5.60
CA GLY A 38 10.29 5.40 -4.40
C GLY A 38 9.41 4.14 -4.39
N ALA A 39 9.39 3.46 -3.25
CA ALA A 39 8.40 2.42 -3.00
C ALA A 39 7.04 3.06 -2.76
N PRO A 40 5.93 2.42 -3.18
CA PRO A 40 4.60 2.91 -2.87
C PRO A 40 4.39 3.06 -1.37
N GLN A 41 3.55 4.01 -0.96
CA GLN A 41 3.20 4.23 0.45
C GLN A 41 1.69 4.29 0.67
N ASP A 42 1.30 3.78 1.83
CA ASP A 42 -0.01 3.94 2.44
C ASP A 42 0.07 5.14 3.39
N LEU A 43 -0.55 6.27 3.02
CA LEU A 43 -0.40 7.54 3.76
C LEU A 43 -1.41 7.67 4.91
N ASP A 44 -2.53 6.94 4.87
CA ASP A 44 -3.59 6.98 5.87
C ASP A 44 -3.71 5.72 6.75
N TYR A 45 -2.92 4.70 6.44
CA TYR A 45 -2.78 3.43 7.15
C TYR A 45 -4.01 2.51 7.06
N ASP A 46 -4.76 2.57 5.96
CA ASP A 46 -5.91 1.69 5.72
C ASP A 46 -5.56 0.38 4.98
N GLY A 47 -4.31 0.25 4.52
CA GLY A 47 -3.78 -0.89 3.78
C GLY A 47 -3.81 -0.72 2.25
N ILE A 48 -4.33 0.39 1.74
CA ILE A 48 -4.28 0.79 0.34
C ILE A 48 -3.10 1.75 0.14
N TYR A 49 -2.37 1.57 -0.96
CA TYR A 49 -1.17 2.34 -1.25
C TYR A 49 -1.48 3.41 -2.31
N GLU A 50 -1.85 4.60 -1.85
CA GLU A 50 -2.27 5.72 -2.68
C GLU A 50 -1.10 6.56 -3.23
N ASP A 51 0.05 6.61 -2.54
CA ASP A 51 1.31 7.18 -3.05
C ASP A 51 2.02 6.13 -3.93
N VAL A 52 1.44 5.87 -5.10
CA VAL A 52 1.91 4.88 -6.07
C VAL A 52 3.33 5.18 -6.56
N ASN A 53 3.69 6.46 -6.69
CA ASN A 53 4.98 6.88 -7.22
C ASN A 53 6.07 7.01 -6.15
N GLY A 54 5.70 6.98 -4.86
CA GLY A 54 6.63 7.01 -3.73
C GLY A 54 7.26 8.38 -3.52
N ASN A 55 6.49 9.47 -3.65
CA ASN A 55 6.95 10.85 -3.41
C ASN A 55 6.37 11.51 -2.15
N ASP A 56 5.87 10.70 -1.21
CA ASP A 56 5.31 11.09 0.09
C ASP A 56 4.02 11.92 -0.01
N ARG A 57 3.25 11.78 -1.10
CA ARG A 57 1.97 12.47 -1.29
C ARG A 57 1.10 11.75 -2.33
N LEU A 58 -0.21 11.81 -2.15
CA LEU A 58 -1.18 11.49 -3.18
C LEU A 58 -1.29 12.69 -4.15
N ASP A 59 -0.88 12.51 -5.40
CA ASP A 59 -0.97 13.51 -6.45
C ASP A 59 -1.31 12.89 -7.83
N PHE A 60 -1.40 13.74 -8.87
CA PHE A 60 -1.78 13.27 -10.20
C PHE A 60 -0.75 12.34 -10.86
N ALA A 61 0.52 12.36 -10.43
CA ALA A 61 1.53 11.45 -10.92
C ALA A 61 1.26 10.01 -10.47
N ASP A 62 0.61 9.80 -9.33
CA ASP A 62 0.16 8.47 -8.87
C ASP A 62 -0.87 7.88 -9.83
N VAL A 63 -1.87 8.68 -10.21
CA VAL A 63 -2.91 8.27 -11.16
C VAL A 63 -2.31 7.88 -12.51
N VAL A 64 -1.38 8.69 -13.02
CA VAL A 64 -0.71 8.43 -14.30
C VAL A 64 0.16 7.17 -14.22
N LEU A 65 0.93 6.99 -13.15
CA LEU A 65 1.78 5.83 -12.97
C LEU A 65 0.96 4.55 -12.83
N TYR A 66 -0.09 4.58 -11.99
CA TYR A 66 -0.99 3.44 -11.81
C TYR A 66 -1.58 3.01 -13.15
N PHE A 67 -2.16 3.94 -13.92
CA PHE A 67 -2.76 3.65 -15.22
C PHE A 67 -1.77 3.03 -16.20
N ASN A 68 -0.55 3.56 -16.29
CA ASN A 68 0.47 3.05 -17.21
C ASN A 68 1.04 1.69 -16.78
N SER A 69 0.97 1.36 -15.49
CA SER A 69 1.60 0.18 -14.89
C SER A 69 0.61 -0.89 -14.41
N MET A 70 -0.70 -0.77 -14.68
CA MET A 70 -1.73 -1.70 -14.17
C MET A 70 -1.36 -3.20 -14.38
N THR A 71 -0.94 -3.57 -15.59
CA THR A 71 -0.55 -4.96 -15.89
C THR A 71 0.66 -5.40 -15.07
N TRP A 72 1.60 -4.49 -14.82
CA TRP A 72 2.79 -4.78 -14.04
C TRP A 72 2.44 -4.91 -12.56
N ILE A 73 1.63 -3.99 -12.02
CA ILE A 73 1.14 -4.02 -10.63
C ILE A 73 0.42 -5.34 -10.38
N ALA A 74 -0.54 -5.71 -11.23
CA ALA A 74 -1.30 -6.97 -11.10
C ALA A 74 -0.42 -8.23 -11.10
N ALA A 75 0.77 -8.17 -11.71
CA ALA A 75 1.68 -9.30 -11.83
C ALA A 75 2.79 -9.34 -10.76
N ASN A 76 3.08 -8.22 -10.10
CA ASN A 76 4.26 -8.08 -9.24
C ASN A 76 3.94 -7.55 -7.83
N GLU A 77 2.78 -6.94 -7.62
CA GLU A 77 2.38 -6.36 -6.34
C GLU A 77 1.30 -7.20 -5.63
N PRO A 78 1.15 -7.03 -4.31
CA PRO A 78 -0.01 -7.53 -3.58
C PRO A 78 -1.28 -6.86 -4.10
N VAL A 79 -2.20 -7.62 -4.71
CA VAL A 79 -3.46 -7.09 -5.26
C VAL A 79 -4.25 -6.30 -4.22
N ALA A 80 -4.32 -6.79 -2.97
CA ALA A 80 -5.06 -6.13 -1.90
C ALA A 80 -4.55 -4.72 -1.55
N ALA A 81 -3.29 -4.40 -1.85
CA ALA A 81 -2.71 -3.07 -1.61
C ALA A 81 -3.08 -2.04 -2.70
N PHE A 82 -3.49 -2.51 -3.88
CA PHE A 82 -3.76 -1.67 -5.05
C PHE A 82 -5.18 -1.84 -5.62
N ASP A 83 -5.98 -2.74 -5.08
CA ASP A 83 -7.41 -2.92 -5.35
C ASP A 83 -8.22 -1.91 -4.50
N ILE A 84 -8.17 -0.66 -4.93
CA ILE A 84 -8.72 0.50 -4.21
C ILE A 84 -10.24 0.36 -4.03
N ASN A 85 -10.92 -0.24 -5.01
CA ASN A 85 -12.38 -0.44 -4.94
C ASN A 85 -12.80 -1.77 -4.26
N GLY A 86 -11.84 -2.64 -3.94
CA GLY A 86 -12.05 -3.86 -3.16
C GLY A 86 -12.80 -4.98 -3.90
N ASN A 87 -12.72 -5.04 -5.23
CA ASN A 87 -13.43 -6.05 -6.04
C ASN A 87 -12.60 -7.32 -6.33
N GLY A 88 -11.39 -7.40 -5.80
CA GLY A 88 -10.46 -8.51 -5.90
C GLY A 88 -9.59 -8.49 -7.15
N ARG A 89 -9.52 -7.38 -7.90
CA ARG A 89 -8.67 -7.26 -9.09
C ARG A 89 -8.21 -5.83 -9.31
N ILE A 90 -7.05 -5.70 -9.96
CA ILE A 90 -6.55 -4.44 -10.49
C ILE A 90 -7.29 -4.13 -11.80
N ASP A 91 -8.08 -3.08 -11.83
CA ASP A 91 -8.81 -2.64 -13.01
C ASP A 91 -8.95 -1.11 -13.13
N PHE A 92 -9.65 -0.65 -14.17
CA PHE A 92 -9.80 0.77 -14.43
C PHE A 92 -10.66 1.49 -13.39
N VAL A 93 -11.49 0.77 -12.62
CA VAL A 93 -12.28 1.38 -11.56
C VAL A 93 -11.34 1.85 -10.45
N ASP A 94 -10.26 1.13 -10.15
CA ASP A 94 -9.25 1.57 -9.17
C ASP A 94 -8.64 2.92 -9.55
N VAL A 95 -8.32 3.14 -10.82
CA VAL A 95 -7.82 4.44 -11.34
C VAL A 95 -8.81 5.58 -11.06
N ILE A 96 -10.11 5.31 -11.24
CA ILE A 96 -11.16 6.29 -10.97
C ILE A 96 -11.23 6.61 -9.47
N TRP A 97 -11.13 5.60 -8.60
CA TRP A 97 -11.12 5.81 -7.15
C TRP A 97 -9.89 6.59 -6.70
N LEU A 98 -8.71 6.26 -7.22
CA LEU A 98 -7.47 7.00 -6.94
C LEU A 98 -7.59 8.48 -7.34
N PHE A 99 -8.14 8.75 -8.54
CA PHE A 99 -8.39 10.12 -9.00
C PHE A 99 -9.38 10.88 -8.11
N ASN A 100 -10.41 10.21 -7.59
CA ASN A 100 -11.40 10.84 -6.70
C ASN A 100 -10.83 11.16 -5.31
N GLY A 101 -9.71 10.53 -4.92
CA GLY A 101 -9.03 10.77 -3.65
C GLY A 101 -8.11 12.00 -3.63
N LEU A 102 -7.87 12.64 -4.79
CA LEU A 102 -7.01 13.82 -4.94
C LEU A 102 -7.51 15.06 -4.18
#